data_AF-A0A3D6C327-F1
#
_entry.id   AF-A0A3D6C327-F1
#
_cell.length_a   1.000
_cell.length_b   1.000
_cell.length_c   1.000
_cell.angle_alpha   90.00
_cell.angle_beta   90.00
_cell.angle_gamma   90.00
#
_symmetry.space_group_name_H-M   'P 1'
#
loop_
_entity.id
_entity.type
_entity.pdbx_description
1 polymer ?
#
loop_
_entity_poly.entity_id
_entity_poly.type
_entity_poly.pdbx_seq_one_letter_code
_entity_poly.pdbx_strand_id
1 'polypeptide(L)'
;MITSYSFGKMTIGPRSFSSDLIIFPNGDIRDNWYRKSGHLLVMDDLTSLLAEKPEIIVAGTGANGRMALDKTLESDLEALGVELRAMDTARAVSLYNRMVQQHVDKRLGACFHLTC
;
A
#
# COMPACT_ATOMS: atom_id res chain seq x y z
N MET A 1 4.35 -6.64 -10.81
CA MET A 1 4.91 -7.43 -9.69
C MET A 1 6.12 -6.71 -9.13
N ILE A 2 6.23 -6.64 -7.80
CA ILE A 2 7.36 -6.01 -7.11
C ILE A 2 8.55 -6.96 -7.18
N THR A 3 9.66 -6.50 -7.74
CA THR A 3 10.86 -7.32 -7.99
C THR A 3 11.80 -7.32 -6.78
N SER A 4 11.93 -6.17 -6.10
CA SER A 4 12.76 -6.07 -4.91
C SER A 4 12.32 -4.91 -4.02
N TYR A 5 12.64 -5.04 -2.72
CA TYR A 5 12.49 -3.99 -1.73
C TYR A 5 13.71 -4.00 -0.80
N SER A 6 14.22 -2.81 -0.50
CA SER A 6 15.20 -2.52 0.53
C SER A 6 14.87 -1.18 1.17
N PHE A 7 15.47 -0.84 2.31
CA PHE A 7 15.22 0.44 2.97
C PHE A 7 15.39 1.62 2.00
N GLY A 8 14.32 2.41 1.84
CA GLY A 8 14.27 3.58 0.96
C GLY A 8 14.22 3.28 -0.54
N LYS A 9 14.09 2.01 -0.97
CA LYS A 9 14.06 1.66 -2.40
C LYS A 9 13.17 0.47 -2.71
N MET A 10 12.33 0.62 -3.74
CA MET A 10 11.51 -0.47 -4.28
C MET A 10 11.67 -0.54 -5.80
N THR A 11 11.76 -1.75 -6.34
CA THR A 11 11.80 -2.00 -7.78
C THR A 11 10.55 -2.74 -8.20
N ILE A 12 9.85 -2.25 -9.22
CA ILE A 12 8.64 -2.85 -9.79
C ILE A 12 8.86 -2.99 -11.29
N GLY A 13 9.10 -4.23 -11.74
CA GLY A 13 9.53 -4.47 -13.12
C GLY A 13 10.84 -3.72 -13.43
N PRO A 14 10.91 -2.91 -14.51
CA PRO A 14 12.11 -2.14 -14.85
C PRO A 14 12.24 -0.81 -14.08
N ARG A 15 11.22 -0.40 -13.32
CA ARG A 15 11.18 0.92 -12.66
C ARG A 15 11.65 0.82 -11.21
N SER A 16 12.52 1.75 -10.81
CA SER A 16 12.95 1.92 -9.41
C SER A 16 12.33 3.17 -8.80
N PHE A 17 11.94 3.07 -7.54
CA PHE A 17 11.34 4.14 -6.75
C PHE A 17 12.15 4.32 -5.47
N SER A 18 12.40 5.57 -5.10
CA SER A 18 13.10 5.95 -3.85
C SER A 18 12.22 6.75 -2.89
N SER A 19 10.93 6.85 -3.19
CA SER A 19 9.92 7.52 -2.39
C SER A 19 8.79 6.54 -2.07
N ASP A 20 8.03 6.83 -1.01
CA ASP A 20 6.76 6.18 -0.74
C ASP A 20 5.85 6.21 -1.99
N LEU A 21 5.08 5.15 -2.20
CA LEU A 21 4.32 4.96 -3.43
C LEU A 21 2.98 4.25 -3.21
N ILE A 22 2.05 4.48 -4.14
CA ILE A 22 0.78 3.76 -4.26
C ILE A 22 0.78 2.99 -5.57
N ILE A 23 0.26 1.76 -5.51
CA ILE A 23 -0.10 0.95 -6.67
C ILE A 23 -1.62 0.85 -6.72
N PHE A 24 -2.21 1.28 -7.83
CA PHE A 24 -3.65 1.29 -8.03
C PHE A 24 -4.16 -0.05 -8.60
N PRO A 25 -5.46 -0.38 -8.44
CA PRO A 25 -6.05 -1.60 -9.00
C PRO A 25 -5.88 -1.77 -10.51
N ASN A 26 -5.75 -0.67 -11.26
CA ASN A 26 -5.53 -0.69 -12.70
C ASN A 26 -4.06 -0.96 -13.10
N GLY A 27 -3.16 -1.08 -12.12
CA GLY A 27 -1.72 -1.28 -12.31
C GLY A 27 -0.89 -0.01 -12.36
N ASP A 28 -1.52 1.17 -12.33
CA ASP A 28 -0.79 2.43 -12.28
C ASP A 28 -0.01 2.56 -10.98
N ILE A 29 1.16 3.18 -11.07
CA ILE A 29 2.03 3.41 -9.92
C ILE A 29 2.24 4.91 -9.80
N ARG A 30 1.90 5.45 -8.64
CA ARG A 30 2.18 6.83 -8.28
C ARG A 30 3.25 6.85 -7.20
N ASP A 31 4.36 7.48 -7.52
CA ASP A 31 5.44 7.79 -6.59
C ASP A 31 5.13 9.07 -5.79
N ASN A 32 6.05 9.45 -4.91
CA ASN A 32 5.90 10.61 -4.03
C ASN A 32 4.55 10.66 -3.31
N TRP A 33 4.12 9.51 -2.77
CA TRP A 33 2.87 9.43 -2.03
C TRP A 33 2.93 10.32 -0.80
N TYR A 34 2.28 11.48 -0.90
CA TYR A 34 2.17 12.44 0.19
C TYR A 34 1.16 11.97 1.22
N ARG A 35 1.59 11.95 2.48
CA ARG A 35 0.77 11.58 3.63
C ARG A 35 0.61 12.79 4.55
N LYS A 36 -0.55 12.90 5.20
CA LYS A 36 -0.87 13.93 6.18
C LYS A 36 0.09 13.87 7.38
N SER A 37 0.52 12.67 7.75
CA SER A 37 1.54 12.42 8.77
C SER A 37 2.46 11.28 8.35
N GLY A 38 3.77 11.45 8.54
CA GLY A 38 4.77 10.44 8.19
C GLY A 38 4.70 9.15 9.02
N HIS A 39 4.01 9.16 10.17
CA HIS A 39 3.94 8.01 11.08
C HIS A 39 2.52 7.53 11.38
N LEU A 40 1.51 8.11 10.74
CA LEU A 40 0.12 7.71 10.91
C LEU A 40 -0.56 7.65 9.54
N LEU A 41 -1.03 6.46 9.17
CA LEU A 41 -1.87 6.28 8.00
C LEU A 41 -3.30 6.67 8.36
N VAL A 42 -3.85 7.66 7.66
CA VAL A 42 -5.23 8.12 7.84
C VAL A 42 -6.05 7.92 6.57
N MET A 43 -7.37 8.05 6.69
CA MET A 43 -8.28 7.88 5.55
C MET A 43 -7.95 8.84 4.38
N ASP A 44 -7.60 10.09 4.70
CA ASP A 44 -7.22 11.13 3.73
C ASP A 44 -6.03 10.70 2.83
N ASP A 45 -5.11 9.89 3.36
CA ASP A 45 -3.92 9.45 2.61
C ASP A 45 -4.28 8.45 1.50
N LEU A 46 -5.43 7.79 1.62
CA LEU A 46 -5.93 6.77 0.71
C LEU A 46 -7.00 7.29 -0.25
N THR A 47 -7.42 8.56 -0.17
CA THR A 47 -8.55 9.09 -0.97
C THR A 47 -8.44 8.80 -2.46
N SER A 48 -7.27 9.02 -3.07
CA SER A 48 -7.07 8.72 -4.48
C SER A 48 -7.10 7.22 -4.78
N LEU A 49 -6.62 6.38 -3.85
CA LEU A 49 -6.65 4.93 -4.01
C LEU A 49 -8.09 4.43 -3.92
N LEU A 50 -8.88 4.96 -2.98
CA LEU A 50 -10.30 4.66 -2.83
C LEU A 50 -11.14 5.11 -4.03
N ALA A 51 -10.76 6.18 -4.73
CA ALA A 51 -11.46 6.61 -5.94
C ALA A 51 -11.45 5.52 -7.03
N GLU A 52 -10.43 4.67 -7.04
CA GLU A 52 -10.34 3.49 -7.90
C GLU A 52 -11.09 2.26 -7.36
N LYS A 53 -11.89 2.41 -6.28
CA LYS A 53 -12.76 1.36 -5.73
C LYS A 53 -12.03 0.01 -5.56
N PRO A 54 -10.94 -0.04 -4.78
CA PRO A 54 -10.28 -1.29 -4.46
C PRO A 54 -11.20 -2.17 -3.61
N GLU A 55 -11.11 -3.48 -3.78
CA GLU A 55 -11.72 -4.44 -2.85
C GLU A 55 -10.78 -4.76 -1.69
N ILE A 56 -9.47 -4.67 -1.94
CA ILE A 56 -8.43 -4.97 -0.96
C ILE A 56 -7.32 -3.93 -1.08
N ILE A 57 -6.82 -3.44 0.05
CA ILE A 57 -5.64 -2.59 0.15
C ILE A 57 -4.58 -3.30 0.98
N VAL A 58 -3.39 -3.48 0.40
CA VAL A 58 -2.19 -3.91 1.14
C VAL A 58 -1.37 -2.69 1.54
N ALA A 59 -1.14 -2.49 2.84
CA ALA A 59 -0.39 -1.35 3.36
C ALA A 59 0.94 -1.79 3.97
N GLY A 60 2.05 -1.28 3.42
CA GLY A 60 3.39 -1.41 3.98
C GLY A 60 3.68 -0.27 4.95
N THR A 61 3.86 -0.59 6.24
CA THR A 61 4.03 0.38 7.33
C THR A 61 5.48 0.77 7.64
N GLY A 62 6.37 0.61 6.67
CA GLY A 62 7.80 0.85 6.80
C GLY A 62 8.58 -0.41 7.16
N ALA A 63 9.92 -0.33 7.13
CA ALA A 63 10.85 -1.42 7.41
C ALA A 63 10.67 -2.03 8.81
N ASN A 64 10.28 -1.20 9.79
CA ASN A 64 10.06 -1.61 11.17
C ASN A 64 8.58 -1.55 11.60
N GLY A 65 7.67 -1.36 10.64
CA GLY A 65 6.23 -1.26 10.91
C GLY A 65 5.82 -0.12 11.86
N ARG A 66 6.59 0.99 11.87
CA ARG A 66 6.40 2.10 12.81
C ARG A 66 5.34 3.10 12.37
N MET A 67 4.93 3.08 11.11
CA MET A 67 3.75 3.81 10.68
C MET A 67 2.52 3.16 11.31
N ALA A 68 1.93 3.83 12.29
CA ALA A 68 0.67 3.42 12.91
C ALA A 68 -0.50 3.60 11.93
N LEU A 69 -1.59 2.90 12.19
CA LEU A 69 -2.87 3.16 11.54
C LEU A 69 -3.72 4.04 12.44
N ASP A 70 -4.50 4.94 11.85
CA ASP A 70 -5.56 5.59 12.59
C ASP A 70 -6.53 4.56 13.19
N LYS A 71 -7.05 4.84 14.38
CA LYS A 71 -7.86 3.90 15.16
C LYS A 71 -9.15 3.50 14.44
N THR A 72 -9.70 4.38 13.60
CA THR A 72 -10.94 4.09 12.86
C THR A 72 -10.68 3.60 11.44
N LEU A 73 -9.43 3.63 10.96
CA LEU A 73 -9.12 3.37 9.56
C LEU A 73 -9.65 2.01 9.08
N GLU A 74 -9.44 0.96 9.87
CA GLU A 74 -9.88 -0.40 9.50
C GLU A 74 -11.40 -0.50 9.43
N SER A 75 -12.12 0.03 10.43
CA SER A 75 -13.59 0.04 10.43
C SER A 75 -14.19 0.93 9.34
N ASP A 76 -13.53 2.06 9.04
CA ASP A 76 -13.97 3.00 8.01
C ASP A 76 -13.82 2.36 6.62
N LEU A 77 -12.72 1.64 6.38
CA LEU A 77 -12.50 0.88 5.15
C LEU A 77 -13.47 -0.30 5.04
N GLU A 78 -13.70 -1.03 6.12
CA GLU A 78 -14.66 -2.14 6.15
C GLU A 78 -16.09 -1.66 5.83
N ALA A 79 -16.51 -0.52 6.36
CA ALA A 79 -17.79 0.11 6.05
C ALA A 79 -17.93 0.49 4.57
N LEU A 80 -16.81 0.70 3.86
CA LEU A 80 -16.76 0.92 2.41
C LEU A 80 -16.65 -0.38 1.60
N GLY A 81 -16.64 -1.54 2.27
CA GLY A 81 -16.45 -2.85 1.64
C GLY A 81 -15.01 -3.12 1.20
N VAL A 82 -14.03 -2.44 1.81
CA VAL A 82 -12.61 -2.54 1.49
C VAL A 82 -11.87 -3.28 2.59
N GLU A 83 -11.21 -4.38 2.26
CA GLU A 83 -10.36 -5.12 3.20
C GLU A 83 -8.98 -4.46 3.32
N LEU A 84 -8.53 -4.15 4.53
CA LEU A 84 -7.18 -3.63 4.77
C LEU A 84 -6.25 -4.73 5.30
N ARG A 85 -5.07 -4.90 4.68
CA ARG A 85 -4.00 -5.77 5.16
C ARG A 85 -2.72 -4.97 5.40
N ALA A 86 -2.50 -4.57 6.65
CA ALA A 86 -1.35 -3.76 7.04
C ALA A 86 -0.26 -4.57 7.77
N MET A 87 1.00 -4.37 7.39
CA MET A 87 2.18 -4.98 8.01
C MET A 87 3.45 -4.24 7.60
N ASP A 88 4.61 -4.62 8.15
CA ASP A 88 5.88 -4.05 7.66
C ASP A 88 6.05 -4.27 6.16
N THR A 89 6.78 -3.36 5.53
CA THR A 89 6.85 -3.27 4.07
C THR A 89 7.42 -4.55 3.43
N ALA A 90 8.32 -5.28 4.09
CA ALA A 90 8.86 -6.53 3.55
C ALA A 90 7.80 -7.63 3.47
N ARG A 91 7.01 -7.81 4.54
CA ARG A 91 5.87 -8.74 4.53
C ARG A 91 4.75 -8.28 3.59
N ALA A 92 4.47 -6.97 3.54
CA ALA A 92 3.44 -6.39 2.68
C ALA A 92 3.76 -6.61 1.19
N VAL A 93 5.02 -6.43 0.77
CA VAL A 93 5.49 -6.72 -0.60
C VAL A 93 5.25 -8.19 -0.95
N SER A 94 5.62 -9.10 -0.04
CA SER A 94 5.47 -10.54 -0.23
C SER A 94 3.99 -10.92 -0.37
N LEU A 95 3.13 -10.34 0.46
CA LEU A 95 1.68 -10.54 0.40
C LEU A 95 1.10 -10.00 -0.90
N TYR A 96 1.40 -8.76 -1.26
CA TYR A 96 0.90 -8.12 -2.49
C TYR A 96 1.23 -8.96 -3.72
N ASN A 97 2.50 -9.39 -3.86
CA ASN A 97 2.91 -10.23 -4.98
C ASN A 97 2.15 -11.56 -5.06
N ARG A 98 1.88 -12.22 -3.92
CA ARG A 98 1.06 -13.44 -3.90
C ARG A 98 -0.38 -13.15 -4.32
N MET A 99 -0.99 -12.08 -3.79
CA MET A 99 -2.39 -11.73 -4.06
C MET A 99 -2.61 -11.35 -5.53
N VAL A 100 -1.69 -10.61 -6.14
CA VAL A 100 -1.74 -10.32 -7.59
C VAL A 100 -1.79 -11.60 -8.44
N GLN A 101 -1.13 -12.68 -8.00
CA GLN A 101 -1.17 -13.97 -8.71
C GLN A 101 -2.45 -14.77 -8.41
N GLN A 102 -2.94 -14.71 -7.17
CA GLN A 102 -4.05 -15.54 -6.69
C GLN A 102 -5.43 -14.94 -6.97
N HIS A 103 -5.53 -13.62 -7.07
CA HIS A 103 -6.79 -12.87 -7.14
C HIS A 103 -6.81 -11.94 -8.34
N VAL A 104 -6.71 -12.52 -9.55
CA VAL A 104 -6.68 -11.77 -10.81
C VAL A 104 -8.01 -11.04 -11.07
N ASP A 105 -9.10 -11.52 -10.48
CA ASP A 105 -10.44 -10.95 -10.53
C ASP A 105 -10.69 -9.82 -9.53
N LYS A 106 -9.81 -9.66 -8.53
CA LYS A 106 -9.98 -8.67 -7.46
C LYS A 106 -9.30 -7.35 -7.77
N ARG A 107 -9.97 -6.25 -7.41
CA ARG A 107 -9.41 -4.90 -7.47
C ARG A 107 -8.44 -4.66 -6.31
N LEU A 108 -7.20 -5.09 -6.48
CA LEU A 108 -6.15 -5.00 -5.45
C LEU A 108 -5.37 -3.69 -5.55
N GLY A 109 -5.48 -2.84 -4.53
CA GLY A 109 -4.63 -1.67 -4.32
C GLY A 109 -3.50 -1.94 -3.32
N ALA A 110 -2.46 -1.11 -3.35
CA ALA A 110 -1.42 -1.13 -2.32
C ALA A 110 -0.80 0.24 -2.08
N CYS A 111 -0.27 0.45 -0.89
CA CYS A 111 0.51 1.63 -0.53
C CYS A 111 1.72 1.22 0.32
N PHE A 112 2.88 1.82 0.07
CA PHE A 112 4.12 1.39 0.71
C PHE A 112 4.91 2.59 1.24
N HIS A 113 5.14 2.59 2.55
CA HIS A 113 6.18 3.39 3.16
C HIS A 113 7.53 2.66 3.04
N LEU A 114 8.52 3.28 2.41
CA LEU A 114 9.79 2.61 2.09
C LEU A 114 10.84 2.71 3.21
N THR A 115 10.62 3.56 4.20
CA THR A 115 11.57 3.81 5.30
C THR A 115 10.97 3.45 6.67
N CYS A 116 10.94 4.36 7.65
CA CYS A 116 10.53 4.09 9.04
C CYS A 116 9.64 5.21 9.60
#